data_AF-A0A8R7U3D8-F1
#
_entry.id   AF-A0A8R7U3D8-F1
#
_cell.length_a   1.000
_cell.length_b   1.000
_cell.length_c   1.000
_cell.angle_alpha   90.00
_cell.angle_beta   90.00
_cell.angle_gamma   90.00
#
_symmetry.space_group_name_H-M   'P 1'
#
loop_
_entity.id
_entity.type
_entity.pdbx_description
1 polymer ?
#
loop_
_entity_poly.entity_id
_entity_poly.type
_entity_poly.pdbx_seq_one_letter_code
_entity_poly.pdbx_strand_id
1 'polypeptide(L)'
;MGNCSSFSLPKWIFGDLHNNGMVSIEGDGTHEGIKTIRIQKACEFTASSVLCVCIITWNMNGKMSVEDIRKLVSSTRKFDLLVVGLQEVPKCGVEQVLQEAMADTHILLCQKAMQSIQMFLFGAKSSEAYIKEMKVDEHAVGGCGGVIGRKKGAVAMYVNFSGIRMVFVSCHLAV
;
A
#
# COMPACT_ATOMS: atom_id res chain seq x y z
N MET A 1 17.90 -7.81 22.07
CA MET A 1 19.06 -6.98 22.43
C MET A 1 20.00 -6.91 21.24
N GLY A 2 20.17 -5.71 20.66
CA GLY A 2 21.15 -5.34 19.60
C GLY A 2 20.93 -5.97 18.22
N ASN A 3 21.11 -5.31 17.07
CA ASN A 3 21.60 -3.97 16.76
C ASN A 3 21.20 -3.71 15.28
N CYS A 4 20.63 -2.56 14.93
CA CYS A 4 20.52 -2.15 13.52
C CYS A 4 21.35 -0.87 13.35
N SER A 5 22.49 -1.04 12.70
CA SER A 5 23.49 -0.02 12.43
C SER A 5 22.90 1.13 11.64
N SER A 6 23.13 2.36 12.10
CA SER A 6 22.79 3.56 11.35
C SER A 6 23.70 3.70 10.14
N PHE A 7 23.11 3.98 8.98
CA PHE A 7 23.82 4.56 7.84
C PHE A 7 23.36 6.01 7.71
N SER A 8 24.33 6.92 7.72
CA SER A 8 24.14 8.34 7.51
C SER A 8 23.74 8.61 6.04
N LEU A 9 22.57 9.23 5.85
CA LEU A 9 22.16 9.79 4.56
C LEU A 9 22.67 11.24 4.43
N PRO A 10 23.04 11.69 3.22
CA PRO A 10 23.43 13.08 2.99
C PRO A 10 22.25 14.04 3.18
N LYS A 11 22.55 15.19 3.78
CA LYS A 11 21.64 16.33 3.99
C LYS A 11 21.22 16.90 2.64
N TRP A 12 19.95 16.76 2.28
CA TRP A 12 19.34 17.56 1.23
C TRP A 12 18.66 18.78 1.87
N ILE A 13 19.19 19.96 1.55
CA ILE A 13 18.64 21.26 1.92
C ILE A 13 17.45 21.52 1.00
N PHE A 14 16.23 21.57 1.56
CA PHE A 14 15.07 22.12 0.85
C PHE A 14 15.17 23.65 0.89
N GLY A 15 15.62 24.23 -0.22
CA GLY A 15 15.42 25.66 -0.51
C GLY A 15 14.06 25.87 -1.19
N ASP A 16 13.42 26.97 -0.84
CA ASP A 16 12.12 27.44 -1.31
C ASP A 16 11.94 27.36 -2.83
N LEU A 17 10.85 26.73 -3.29
CA LEU A 17 10.41 26.81 -4.69
C LEU A 17 9.16 27.69 -4.76
N HIS A 18 9.44 28.97 -4.98
CA HIS A 18 8.50 29.95 -5.50
C HIS A 18 8.34 29.76 -7.01
N ASN A 19 7.12 29.95 -7.51
CA ASN A 19 6.74 29.92 -8.94
C ASN A 19 7.68 30.76 -9.84
N ASN A 20 8.13 30.17 -10.95
CA ASN A 20 7.95 30.67 -12.33
C ASN A 20 8.95 30.00 -13.29
N GLY A 21 8.49 29.64 -14.49
CA GLY A 21 9.36 29.37 -15.64
C GLY A 21 9.18 27.98 -16.25
N MET A 22 8.26 27.87 -17.21
CA MET A 22 8.18 26.73 -18.10
C MET A 22 9.33 26.81 -19.10
N VAL A 23 10.25 25.85 -19.08
CA VAL A 23 11.28 25.66 -20.12
C VAL A 23 10.90 24.43 -20.94
N SER A 24 10.83 24.59 -22.25
CA SER A 24 10.54 23.52 -23.21
C SER A 24 11.73 22.58 -23.35
N ILE A 25 11.46 21.27 -23.44
CA ILE A 25 12.44 20.24 -23.82
C ILE A 25 11.91 19.53 -25.06
N GLU A 26 12.64 19.64 -26.18
CA GLU A 26 12.59 18.69 -27.29
C GLU A 26 13.52 17.52 -26.98
N GLY A 27 13.10 16.29 -27.31
CA GLY A 27 13.97 15.10 -27.21
C GLY A 27 13.21 13.78 -27.19
N ASP A 28 13.13 13.17 -28.37
CA ASP A 28 12.54 11.89 -28.74
C ASP A 28 13.02 10.68 -27.90
N GLY A 29 12.10 9.74 -27.65
CA GLY A 29 12.32 8.54 -26.85
C GLY A 29 10.99 7.95 -26.37
N THR A 30 10.30 7.22 -27.25
CA THR A 30 9.00 6.58 -27.01
C THR A 30 9.07 5.49 -25.93
N HIS A 31 9.01 5.88 -24.66
CA HIS A 31 8.38 5.07 -23.62
C HIS A 31 7.06 5.75 -23.30
N GLU A 32 5.94 5.03 -23.48
CA GLU A 32 4.68 5.42 -22.84
C GLU A 32 4.85 5.22 -21.33
N GLY A 33 5.52 6.17 -20.67
CA GLY A 33 5.61 6.24 -19.23
C GLY A 33 4.26 6.58 -18.59
N ILE A 34 4.30 6.92 -17.30
CA ILE A 34 3.12 7.35 -16.54
C ILE A 34 2.50 8.58 -17.23
N LYS A 35 1.32 8.38 -17.84
CA LYS A 35 0.52 9.48 -18.38
C LYS A 35 -0.31 10.10 -17.27
N THR A 36 -0.01 11.33 -16.89
CA THR A 36 -0.91 12.13 -16.04
C THR A 36 -2.11 12.56 -16.87
N ILE A 37 -3.21 11.81 -16.77
CA ILE A 37 -4.47 12.18 -17.40
C ILE A 37 -5.08 13.30 -16.55
N ARG A 38 -5.18 14.51 -17.11
CA ARG A 38 -5.93 15.61 -16.48
C ARG A 38 -7.39 15.19 -16.39
N ILE A 39 -7.94 15.18 -15.19
CA ILE A 39 -9.36 14.92 -14.95
C ILE A 39 -10.14 16.08 -15.60
N GLN A 40 -10.73 15.87 -16.77
CA GLN A 40 -11.48 16.90 -17.53
C GLN A 40 -12.82 17.26 -16.87
N LYS A 41 -13.37 16.37 -16.04
CA LYS A 41 -14.49 16.62 -15.13
C LYS A 41 -14.21 15.83 -13.86
N ALA A 42 -13.97 16.52 -12.75
CA ALA A 42 -14.08 15.86 -11.46
C ALA A 42 -15.51 15.29 -11.41
N CYS A 43 -15.65 13.99 -11.15
CA CYS A 43 -16.97 13.42 -10.93
C CYS A 43 -17.63 14.24 -9.81
N GLU A 44 -18.71 14.96 -10.14
CA GLU A 44 -19.56 15.63 -9.16
C GLU A 44 -20.35 14.55 -8.43
N PHE A 45 -19.69 13.89 -7.49
CA PHE A 45 -20.35 12.99 -6.55
C PHE A 45 -21.20 13.85 -5.61
N THR A 46 -22.49 13.56 -5.54
CA THR A 46 -23.39 14.12 -4.51
C THR A 46 -22.79 13.83 -3.13
N ALA A 47 -22.66 14.85 -2.29
CA ALA A 47 -21.83 14.89 -1.08
C ALA A 47 -22.32 14.06 0.12
N SER A 48 -22.77 12.80 -0.05
CA SER A 48 -23.23 11.97 1.08
C SER A 48 -22.57 10.60 1.22
N SER A 49 -21.73 10.13 0.29
CA SER A 49 -20.94 8.91 0.49
C SER A 49 -19.75 8.84 -0.47
N VAL A 50 -18.65 9.50 -0.13
CA VAL A 50 -17.37 9.30 -0.82
C VAL A 50 -16.48 8.49 0.10
N LEU A 51 -16.69 7.17 0.14
CA LEU A 51 -15.77 6.24 0.81
C LEU A 51 -14.35 6.49 0.29
N CYS A 52 -13.44 6.89 1.17
CA CYS A 52 -12.06 7.17 0.81
C CYS A 52 -11.18 5.95 1.11
N VAL A 53 -10.58 5.38 0.06
CA VAL A 53 -9.71 4.20 0.17
C VAL A 53 -8.29 4.57 -0.22
N CYS A 54 -7.34 4.32 0.66
CA CYS A 54 -5.91 4.37 0.37
C CYS A 54 -5.40 2.96 0.06
N ILE A 55 -4.65 2.79 -1.03
CA ILE A 55 -4.07 1.51 -1.42
C ILE A 55 -2.56 1.68 -1.55
N ILE A 56 -1.82 0.87 -0.81
CA ILE A 56 -0.37 0.86 -0.78
C ILE A 56 0.09 -0.50 -1.25
N THR A 57 1.09 -0.52 -2.14
CA THR A 57 1.83 -1.74 -2.43
C THR A 57 3.33 -1.53 -2.33
N TRP A 58 4.03 -2.52 -1.77
CA TRP A 58 5.47 -2.45 -1.58
C TRP A 58 6.13 -3.83 -1.62
N ASN A 59 7.05 -4.02 -2.56
CA ASN A 59 8.03 -5.11 -2.51
C ASN A 59 9.18 -4.71 -1.58
N MET A 60 9.26 -5.38 -0.44
CA MET A 60 10.18 -5.08 0.66
C MET A 60 11.60 -5.64 0.44
N ASN A 61 11.80 -6.52 -0.55
CA ASN A 61 13.09 -7.20 -0.81
C ASN A 61 13.73 -7.78 0.47
N GLY A 62 12.91 -8.35 1.35
CA GLY A 62 13.33 -8.94 2.62
C GLY A 62 13.87 -7.95 3.66
N LYS A 63 13.62 -6.64 3.52
CA LYS A 63 14.14 -5.59 4.40
C LYS A 63 13.04 -4.65 4.87
N MET A 64 13.13 -4.21 6.13
CA MET A 64 12.27 -3.16 6.66
C MET A 64 12.99 -2.35 7.74
N SER A 65 12.63 -1.07 7.84
CA SER A 65 12.85 -0.27 9.04
C SER A 65 11.50 0.20 9.58
N VAL A 66 11.44 0.48 10.89
CA VAL A 66 10.22 0.98 11.54
C VAL A 66 9.87 2.37 11.00
N GLU A 67 10.88 3.19 10.75
CA GLU A 67 10.74 4.54 10.20
C GLU A 67 10.13 4.52 8.80
N ASP A 68 10.53 3.58 7.94
CA ASP A 68 9.98 3.47 6.59
C ASP A 68 8.50 3.08 6.61
N ILE A 69 8.10 2.14 7.48
CA ILE A 69 6.68 1.76 7.64
C ILE A 69 5.86 2.95 8.16
N ARG A 70 6.36 3.67 9.17
CA ARG A 70 5.68 4.85 9.69
C ARG A 70 5.50 5.93 8.63
N LYS A 71 6.54 6.19 7.82
CA LYS A 71 6.47 7.14 6.71
C LYS A 71 5.49 6.69 5.62
N LEU A 72 5.47 5.38 5.34
CA LEU A 72 4.60 4.79 4.32
C LEU A 72 3.12 5.02 4.64
N VAL A 73 2.75 4.86 5.91
CA VAL A 73 1.35 5.05 6.35
C VAL A 73 1.05 6.44 6.89
N SER A 74 2.07 7.29 7.07
CA SER A 74 1.88 8.70 7.42
C SER A 74 1.31 9.45 6.22
N SER A 75 -0.01 9.55 6.15
CA SER A 75 -0.72 10.36 5.18
C SER A 75 -1.25 11.62 5.86
N THR A 76 -1.12 12.76 5.18
CA THR A 76 -1.81 14.00 5.58
C THR A 76 -3.30 13.99 5.18
N ARG A 77 -3.68 13.10 4.26
CA ARG A 77 -5.07 12.90 3.83
C ARG A 77 -5.75 11.85 4.72
N LYS A 78 -6.95 12.18 5.19
CA LYS A 78 -7.83 11.23 5.88
C LYS A 78 -8.42 10.25 4.86
N PHE A 79 -8.48 8.98 5.23
CA PHE A 79 -9.14 7.90 4.50
C PHE A 79 -9.96 7.07 5.48
N ASP A 80 -10.96 6.36 4.97
CA ASP A 80 -11.83 5.47 5.77
C ASP A 80 -11.24 4.06 5.82
N LEU A 81 -10.63 3.63 4.71
CA LEU A 81 -10.00 2.32 4.56
C LEU A 81 -8.57 2.49 4.04
N LEU A 82 -7.66 1.67 4.55
CA LEU A 82 -6.29 1.52 4.06
C LEU A 82 -6.01 0.06 3.76
N VAL A 83 -5.60 -0.21 2.53
CA VAL A 83 -5.19 -1.53 2.06
C VAL A 83 -3.68 -1.52 1.84
N VAL A 84 -2.97 -2.42 2.52
CA VAL A 84 -1.51 -2.54 2.41
C VAL A 84 -1.17 -3.91 1.85
N GLY A 85 -0.70 -3.98 0.60
CA GLY A 85 -0.25 -5.20 -0.07
C GLY A 85 1.27 -5.27 -0.18
N LEU A 86 1.89 -6.21 0.51
CA LEU A 86 3.35 -6.33 0.62
C LEU A 86 3.86 -7.60 -0.06
N GLN A 87 5.04 -7.53 -0.67
CA GLN A 87 5.74 -8.68 -1.25
C GLN A 87 7.18 -8.77 -0.74
N GLU A 88 7.76 -9.97 -0.78
CA GLU A 88 9.10 -10.25 -0.25
C GLU A 88 9.25 -9.78 1.21
N VAL A 89 8.16 -9.92 1.98
CA VAL A 89 8.08 -9.47 3.37
C VAL A 89 9.15 -10.20 4.22
N PRO A 90 9.95 -9.47 5.02
CA PRO A 90 10.90 -10.10 5.94
C PRO A 90 10.19 -10.92 7.02
N LYS A 91 10.92 -11.87 7.62
CA LYS A 91 10.42 -12.70 8.75
C LYS A 91 10.42 -11.95 10.10
N CYS A 92 10.05 -10.68 10.10
CA CYS A 92 9.96 -9.85 11.31
C CYS A 92 8.58 -9.19 11.42
N GLY A 93 8.30 -8.56 12.56
CA GLY A 93 6.95 -8.12 12.98
C GLY A 93 6.37 -6.94 12.20
N VAL A 94 6.25 -7.03 10.87
CA VAL A 94 5.62 -6.01 10.01
C VAL A 94 4.21 -5.67 10.49
N GLU A 95 3.40 -6.69 10.80
CA GLU A 95 2.03 -6.51 11.30
C GLU A 95 2.01 -5.62 12.54
N GLN A 96 2.84 -5.92 13.53
CA GLN A 96 2.93 -5.15 14.78
C GLN A 96 3.30 -3.69 14.48
N VAL A 97 4.31 -3.45 13.64
CA VAL A 97 4.74 -2.09 13.31
C VAL A 97 3.63 -1.31 12.58
N LEU A 98 2.90 -1.95 11.66
CA LEU A 98 1.76 -1.33 10.98
C LEU A 98 0.63 -1.02 11.96
N GLN A 99 0.29 -1.95 12.86
CA GLN A 99 -0.74 -1.72 13.89
C GLN A 99 -0.37 -0.55 14.79
N GLU A 100 0.86 -0.51 15.30
CA GLU A 100 1.35 0.59 16.13
C GLU A 100 1.34 1.93 15.38
N ALA A 101 1.74 1.94 14.11
CA ALA A 101 1.74 3.17 13.30
C ALA A 101 0.33 3.70 13.01
N MET A 102 -0.68 2.81 12.99
CA MET A 102 -2.06 3.16 12.66
C MET A 102 -2.97 3.37 13.87
N ALA A 103 -2.56 2.93 15.07
CA ALA A 103 -3.39 2.79 16.27
C ALA A 103 -4.22 4.03 16.67
N ASP A 104 -3.71 5.23 16.38
CA ASP A 104 -4.40 6.47 16.70
C ASP A 104 -5.64 6.69 15.84
N THR A 105 -5.61 6.25 14.58
CA THR A 105 -6.62 6.59 13.56
C THR A 105 -7.42 5.39 13.07
N HIS A 106 -6.77 4.24 12.94
CA HIS A 106 -7.33 3.04 12.32
C HIS A 106 -7.10 1.80 13.19
N ILE A 107 -7.91 0.78 12.95
CA ILE A 107 -7.80 -0.57 13.50
C ILE A 107 -7.59 -1.57 12.36
N LEU A 108 -6.89 -2.66 12.64
CA LEU A 108 -6.76 -3.76 11.69
C LEU A 108 -8.09 -4.52 11.62
N LEU A 109 -8.72 -4.50 10.46
CA LEU A 109 -9.99 -5.20 10.22
C LEU A 109 -9.76 -6.63 9.73
N CYS A 110 -8.74 -6.83 8.89
CA CYS A 110 -8.44 -8.13 8.31
C CYS A 110 -7.02 -8.22 7.79
N GLN A 111 -6.48 -9.43 7.77
CA GLN A 111 -5.21 -9.72 7.13
C GLN A 111 -5.22 -11.08 6.44
N LYS A 112 -4.39 -11.22 5.41
CA LYS A 112 -4.12 -12.49 4.74
C LYS A 112 -2.67 -12.53 4.31
N ALA A 113 -2.01 -13.63 4.63
CA ALA A 113 -0.61 -13.86 4.30
C ALA A 113 -0.46 -15.18 3.55
N MET A 114 0.29 -15.15 2.45
CA MET A 114 0.76 -16.30 1.72
C MET A 114 2.28 -16.18 1.56
N GLN A 115 3.01 -16.85 2.47
CA GLN A 115 4.48 -16.79 2.56
C GLN A 115 4.98 -15.35 2.72
N SER A 116 5.76 -14.84 1.75
CA SER A 116 6.30 -13.48 1.77
C SER A 116 5.37 -12.46 1.09
N ILE A 117 4.15 -12.85 0.73
CA ILE A 117 3.09 -11.95 0.27
C ILE A 117 2.12 -11.76 1.44
N GLN A 118 1.87 -10.51 1.82
CA GLN A 118 0.93 -10.17 2.89
C GLN A 118 0.00 -9.07 2.43
N MET A 119 -1.23 -9.08 2.92
CA MET A 119 -2.17 -8.00 2.72
C MET A 119 -2.89 -7.71 4.02
N PHE A 120 -3.05 -6.41 4.32
CA PHE A 120 -3.71 -5.90 5.51
C PHE A 120 -4.80 -4.91 5.07
N LEU A 121 -5.94 -4.97 5.74
CA LEU A 121 -7.02 -4.01 5.62
C LEU A 121 -7.20 -3.32 6.97
N PHE A 122 -6.90 -2.04 7.00
CA PHE A 122 -7.17 -1.14 8.12
C PHE A 122 -8.42 -0.32 7.82
N GLY A 123 -9.19 -0.01 8.84
CA GLY A 123 -10.31 0.92 8.75
C GLY A 123 -10.31 1.91 9.90
N ALA A 124 -10.90 3.09 9.70
CA ALA A 124 -11.13 4.04 10.78
C ALA A 124 -11.83 3.33 11.95
N LYS A 125 -11.64 3.78 13.19
CA LYS A 125 -12.16 3.07 14.40
C LYS A 125 -13.65 2.73 14.37
N SER A 126 -14.47 3.47 13.62
CA SER A 126 -15.91 3.21 13.44
C SER A 126 -16.25 2.26 12.28
N SER A 127 -15.27 1.80 11.51
CA SER A 127 -15.44 1.08 10.25
C SER A 127 -16.08 -0.31 10.41
N GLU A 128 -15.87 -0.97 11.54
CA GLU A 128 -16.44 -2.30 11.81
C GLU A 128 -17.96 -2.32 11.67
N ALA A 129 -18.65 -1.26 12.10
CA ALA A 129 -20.10 -1.16 12.03
C ALA A 129 -20.65 -1.16 10.59
N TYR A 130 -19.80 -0.88 9.61
CA TYR A 130 -20.18 -0.80 8.19
C TYR A 130 -19.84 -2.09 7.42
N ILE A 131 -19.08 -3.02 8.00
CA ILE A 131 -18.70 -4.28 7.34
C ILE A 131 -19.84 -5.28 7.46
N LYS A 132 -20.50 -5.57 6.34
CA LYS A 132 -21.57 -6.58 6.27
C LYS A 132 -21.05 -7.98 5.98
N GLU A 133 -19.93 -8.07 5.27
CA GLU A 133 -19.33 -9.34 4.85
C GLU A 133 -17.85 -9.11 4.55
N MET A 134 -17.02 -10.10 4.90
CA MET A 134 -15.60 -10.09 4.60
C MET A 134 -15.12 -11.51 4.30
N LYS A 135 -14.32 -11.67 3.24
CA LYS A 135 -13.74 -12.96 2.83
C LYS A 135 -12.30 -12.75 2.43
N VAL A 136 -11.48 -13.77 2.64
CA VAL A 136 -10.08 -13.78 2.22
C VAL A 136 -9.79 -15.04 1.45
N ASP A 137 -8.89 -14.93 0.47
CA ASP A 137 -8.41 -16.07 -0.29
C ASP A 137 -6.93 -15.89 -0.66
N GLU A 138 -6.29 -16.99 -1.04
CA GLU A 138 -4.93 -16.97 -1.57
C GLU A 138 -4.76 -17.97 -2.71
N HIS A 139 -3.87 -17.63 -3.63
CA HIS A 139 -3.52 -18.50 -4.73
C HIS A 139 -2.01 -18.55 -4.90
N ALA A 140 -1.43 -19.71 -4.61
CA ALA A 140 -0.01 -19.97 -4.80
C ALA A 140 0.25 -20.52 -6.21
N VAL A 141 1.17 -19.90 -6.93
CA VAL A 141 1.69 -20.44 -8.20
C VAL A 141 3.07 -21.04 -7.93
N GLY A 142 3.22 -22.34 -8.18
CA GLY A 142 4.52 -22.99 -8.16
C GLY A 142 5.39 -22.47 -9.29
N GLY A 143 6.46 -21.74 -8.99
CA GLY A 143 7.46 -21.40 -10.00
C GLY A 143 8.13 -22.68 -10.50
N CYS A 144 8.23 -22.87 -11.82
CA CYS A 144 8.94 -23.98 -12.46
C CYS A 144 10.48 -23.83 -12.31
N GLY A 145 11.00 -23.75 -11.09
CA GLY A 145 12.42 -23.45 -10.84
C GLY A 145 12.99 -23.88 -9.48
N GLY A 146 12.24 -24.60 -8.64
CA GLY A 146 12.81 -25.27 -7.45
C GLY A 146 13.37 -24.37 -6.33
N VAL A 147 13.31 -23.03 -6.45
CA VAL A 147 13.81 -22.14 -5.39
C VAL A 147 12.80 -22.05 -4.26
N ILE A 148 13.05 -22.80 -3.20
CA ILE A 148 12.35 -22.70 -1.91
C ILE A 148 12.47 -21.25 -1.41
N GLY A 149 11.36 -20.50 -1.42
CA GLY A 149 11.27 -19.16 -0.80
C GLY A 149 10.97 -17.98 -1.74
N ARG A 150 11.03 -18.14 -3.07
CA ARG A 150 10.60 -17.11 -4.05
C ARG A 150 9.36 -17.56 -4.82
N LYS A 151 8.26 -17.77 -4.10
CA LYS A 151 7.02 -18.26 -4.71
C LYS A 151 6.14 -17.09 -5.13
N LYS A 152 5.52 -17.27 -6.29
CA LYS A 152 4.64 -16.30 -6.94
C LYS A 152 3.19 -16.61 -6.59
N GLY A 153 2.32 -15.66 -6.82
CA GLY A 153 0.88 -15.84 -6.59
C GLY A 153 0.25 -14.58 -6.02
N ALA A 154 -0.87 -14.74 -5.32
CA ALA A 154 -1.67 -13.63 -4.83
C ALA A 154 -2.38 -13.95 -3.52
N VAL A 155 -2.69 -12.89 -2.78
CA VAL A 155 -3.69 -12.88 -1.70
C VAL A 155 -4.81 -11.93 -2.08
N ALA A 156 -6.03 -12.24 -1.69
CA ALA A 156 -7.21 -11.46 -1.99
C ALA A 156 -8.08 -11.23 -0.76
N MET A 157 -8.77 -10.10 -0.74
CA MET A 157 -9.76 -9.70 0.27
C MET A 157 -10.99 -9.19 -0.44
N TYR A 158 -12.14 -9.77 -0.13
CA TYR A 158 -13.43 -9.22 -0.46
C TYR A 158 -14.03 -8.55 0.79
N VAL A 159 -14.60 -7.36 0.60
CA VAL A 159 -15.33 -6.64 1.64
C VAL A 159 -16.63 -6.06 1.10
N ASN A 160 -17.71 -6.21 1.86
CA ASN A 160 -18.97 -5.53 1.66
C ASN A 160 -19.10 -4.42 2.72
N PHE A 161 -18.75 -3.19 2.35
CA PHE A 161 -18.75 -2.02 3.22
C PHE A 161 -19.98 -1.16 2.93
N SER A 162 -20.96 -1.13 3.83
CA SER A 162 -22.22 -0.41 3.65
C SER A 162 -23.00 -0.75 2.37
N GLY A 163 -22.82 -1.97 1.83
CA GLY A 163 -23.40 -2.37 0.54
C GLY A 163 -22.47 -2.20 -0.66
N ILE A 164 -21.35 -1.50 -0.50
CA ILE A 164 -20.30 -1.38 -1.51
C ILE A 164 -19.42 -2.63 -1.45
N ARG A 165 -19.45 -3.43 -2.52
CA ARG A 165 -18.67 -4.66 -2.63
C ARG A 165 -17.36 -4.38 -3.34
N MET A 166 -16.25 -4.61 -2.65
CA MET A 166 -14.89 -4.37 -3.13
C MET A 166 -14.06 -5.66 -3.04
N VAL A 167 -13.15 -5.83 -3.99
CA VAL A 167 -12.14 -6.88 -3.97
C VAL A 167 -10.76 -6.24 -4.13
N PHE A 168 -9.86 -6.56 -3.20
CA PHE A 168 -8.47 -6.17 -3.23
C PHE A 168 -7.61 -7.40 -3.49
N VAL A 169 -6.62 -7.28 -4.37
CA VAL A 169 -5.71 -8.36 -4.72
C VAL A 169 -4.28 -7.84 -4.68
N SER A 170 -3.44 -8.46 -3.85
CA SER A 170 -1.99 -8.23 -3.82
C SER A 170 -1.30 -9.43 -4.43
N CYS A 171 -0.47 -9.19 -5.45
CA CYS A 171 0.20 -10.24 -6.20
C CYS A 171 1.71 -10.05 -6.24
N HIS A 172 2.42 -11.16 -6.35
CA HIS A 172 3.83 -11.20 -6.72
C HIS A 172 3.93 -12.10 -7.96
N LEU A 173 4.02 -11.48 -9.13
CA LEU A 173 3.99 -12.18 -10.42
C LEU A 173 5.40 -12.54 -10.89
N ALA A 174 5.51 -13.58 -11.72
CA ALA A 174 6.75 -13.87 -12.43
C ALA A 174 7.05 -12.75 -13.42
N VAL A 175 8.34 -12.49 -13.63
CA VAL A 175 8.85 -11.59 -14.68
C VAL A 175 9.45 -12.48 -15.76
#